data_AF-G4YZJ7-F1
#
_entry.id   AF-G4YZJ7-F1
#
_cell.length_a   1.000
_cell.length_b   1.000
_cell.length_c   1.000
_cell.angle_alpha   90.00
_cell.angle_beta   90.00
_cell.angle_gamma   90.00
#
_symmetry.space_group_name_H-M   'P 1'
#
loop_
_entity.id
_entity.type
_entity.pdbx_description
1 polymer ?
#
loop_
_entity_poly.entity_id
_entity_poly.type
_entity_poly.pdbx_seq_one_letter_code
_entity_poly.pdbx_strand_id
1 'polypeptide(L)'
;MPRTNNCYPTVDAWKQLAEKADSARVEEVACALIDNIQRSQETIMDDVGQLRQLNEAKADALELVQVKHNMHNLLSLAESIQHELSALQRIVNEKMSVADVKDLLDSQSTLNGLQNAMKQLQAITRQLRSEIYQARYIWKDGPPSAKQTIQWSSQVVNTNADIFLWQFGSDEVRLLLPGLYHLQAAFFTNYSPAIQVLVNGEPAALLRSSTDTKEATCSPSSIHPAIRRLHHSAGNVAGLAIDLFLALPARALVVISYDLDEKAQGFLNLRKL
;
A
#
# COMPACT_ATOMS: atom_id res chain seq x y z
N MET A 1 -93.65 57.45 61.33
CA MET A 1 -92.25 57.92 61.34
C MET A 1 -91.45 57.04 60.37
N PRO A 2 -90.54 57.60 59.57
CA PRO A 2 -90.27 57.20 58.18
C PRO A 2 -89.00 56.34 58.01
N ARG A 3 -88.83 55.69 56.83
CA ARG A 3 -87.64 55.84 55.96
C ARG A 3 -87.74 55.01 54.67
N THR A 4 -87.29 55.68 53.62
CA THR A 4 -87.01 55.26 52.23
C THR A 4 -85.94 54.17 52.15
N ASN A 5 -85.98 53.34 51.10
CA ASN A 5 -84.87 53.17 50.15
C ASN A 5 -85.14 52.07 49.12
N ASN A 6 -84.96 52.47 47.85
CA ASN A 6 -84.22 51.82 46.76
C ASN A 6 -84.53 50.36 46.35
N CYS A 7 -84.27 49.94 45.12
CA CYS A 7 -84.16 50.50 43.77
C CYS A 7 -83.75 49.27 42.93
N TYR A 8 -84.27 49.15 41.71
CA TYR A 8 -83.90 48.19 40.65
C TYR A 8 -84.42 46.74 40.72
N PRO A 9 -85.62 46.48 40.15
CA PRO A 9 -85.97 45.19 39.55
C PRO A 9 -85.59 45.12 38.04
N THR A 10 -84.98 46.16 37.48
CA THR A 10 -84.72 46.26 36.04
C THR A 10 -83.35 45.76 35.60
N VAL A 11 -82.37 45.58 36.50
CA VAL A 11 -81.05 45.07 36.10
C VAL A 11 -81.08 43.55 35.85
N ASP A 12 -81.90 42.80 36.58
CA ASP A 12 -82.03 41.34 36.39
C ASP A 12 -82.90 40.96 35.18
N ALA A 13 -83.91 41.78 34.85
CA ALA A 13 -84.74 41.56 33.66
C ALA A 13 -83.97 41.84 32.35
N TRP A 14 -83.05 42.81 32.33
CA TRP A 14 -82.23 43.11 31.16
C TRP A 14 -81.06 42.14 30.98
N LYS A 15 -80.51 41.57 32.07
CA LYS A 15 -79.55 40.45 32.00
C LYS A 15 -80.18 39.21 31.38
N GLN A 16 -81.39 38.83 31.80
CA GLN A 16 -82.08 37.66 31.25
C GLN A 16 -82.61 37.85 29.82
N LEU A 17 -82.87 39.09 29.37
CA LEU A 17 -83.23 39.36 27.97
C LEU A 17 -82.00 39.39 27.04
N ALA A 18 -80.85 39.92 27.50
CA ALA A 18 -79.60 39.91 26.75
C ALA A 18 -78.95 38.51 26.64
N GLU A 19 -79.25 37.62 27.59
CA GLU A 19 -78.72 36.24 27.65
C GLU A 19 -79.59 35.24 26.86
N LYS A 20 -80.85 35.59 26.51
CA LYS A 20 -81.76 34.71 25.74
C LYS A 20 -82.07 35.15 24.32
N ALA A 21 -81.81 36.40 23.93
CA ALA A 21 -82.26 36.92 22.64
C ALA A 21 -81.33 36.70 21.43
N ASP A 22 -80.08 36.26 21.59
CA ASP A 22 -79.22 36.00 20.41
C ASP A 22 -78.23 34.84 20.54
N SER A 23 -78.19 34.09 21.65
CA SER A 23 -77.25 32.96 21.79
C SER A 23 -77.50 31.86 20.75
N ALA A 24 -78.76 31.49 20.51
CA ALA A 24 -79.10 30.42 19.57
C ALA A 24 -78.83 30.80 18.10
N ARG A 25 -79.07 32.06 17.72
CA ARG A 25 -78.77 32.56 16.36
C ARG A 25 -77.28 32.74 16.14
N VAL A 26 -76.54 33.19 17.17
CA VAL A 26 -75.08 33.26 17.13
C VAL A 26 -74.47 31.86 17.01
N GLU A 27 -75.01 30.88 17.73
CA GLU A 27 -74.58 29.47 17.65
C GLU A 27 -74.89 28.85 16.28
N GLU A 28 -76.08 29.10 15.71
CA GLU A 28 -76.44 28.67 14.35
C GLU A 28 -75.52 29.29 13.28
N VAL A 29 -75.26 30.60 13.36
CA VAL A 29 -74.34 31.29 12.44
C VAL A 29 -72.90 30.81 12.65
N ALA A 30 -72.48 30.54 13.89
CA ALA A 30 -71.17 29.99 14.18
C ALA A 30 -71.02 28.57 13.61
N CYS A 31 -72.02 27.70 13.77
CA CYS A 31 -72.05 26.36 13.15
C CYS A 31 -71.99 26.46 11.62
N ALA A 32 -72.83 27.30 11.01
CA ALA A 32 -72.83 27.49 9.55
C ALA A 32 -71.49 28.06 9.03
N LEU A 33 -70.85 28.94 9.80
CA LEU A 33 -69.53 29.48 9.47
C LEU A 33 -68.44 28.40 9.60
N ILE A 34 -68.47 27.59 10.66
CA ILE A 34 -67.54 26.47 10.85
C ILE A 34 -67.69 25.46 9.70
N ASP A 35 -68.92 25.09 9.33
CA ASP A 35 -69.18 24.19 8.21
C ASP A 35 -68.69 24.77 6.88
N ASN A 36 -68.82 26.08 6.68
CA ASN A 36 -68.34 26.74 5.48
C ASN A 36 -66.81 26.86 5.45
N ILE A 37 -66.19 27.14 6.59
CA ILE A 37 -64.72 27.12 6.75
C ILE A 37 -64.21 25.71 6.49
N GLN A 38 -64.87 24.68 7.03
CA GLN A 38 -64.47 23.29 6.86
C GLN A 38 -64.61 22.84 5.40
N ARG A 39 -65.74 23.13 4.75
CA ARG A 39 -65.89 22.90 3.30
C ARG A 39 -64.85 23.66 2.47
N SER A 40 -64.59 24.92 2.81
CA SER A 40 -63.56 25.71 2.13
C SER A 40 -62.16 25.14 2.35
N GLN A 41 -61.86 24.61 3.53
CA GLN A 41 -60.58 23.95 3.83
C GLN A 41 -60.43 22.64 3.05
N GLU A 42 -61.50 21.85 2.94
CA GLU A 42 -61.53 20.63 2.11
C GLU A 42 -61.27 20.96 0.64
N THR A 43 -61.95 21.97 0.08
CA THR A 43 -61.69 22.42 -1.30
C THR A 43 -60.24 22.87 -1.50
N ILE A 44 -59.69 23.67 -0.56
CA ILE A 44 -58.30 24.14 -0.65
C ILE A 44 -57.32 22.96 -0.56
N MET A 45 -57.59 21.97 0.29
CA MET A 45 -56.75 20.77 0.39
C MET A 45 -56.76 19.96 -0.90
N ASP A 46 -57.91 19.81 -1.55
CA ASP A 46 -58.03 19.14 -2.84
C ASP A 46 -57.27 19.89 -3.94
N ASP A 47 -57.41 21.22 -4.01
CA ASP A 47 -56.69 22.06 -4.98
C ASP A 47 -55.16 22.00 -4.77
N VAL A 48 -54.70 22.00 -3.51
CA VAL A 48 -53.27 21.82 -3.18
C VAL A 48 -52.80 20.42 -3.61
N GLY A 49 -53.63 19.39 -3.47
CA GLY A 49 -53.36 18.05 -3.96
C GLY A 49 -53.19 18.01 -5.48
N GLN A 50 -54.10 18.64 -6.22
CA GLN A 50 -54.03 18.74 -7.68
C GLN A 50 -52.80 19.52 -8.15
N LEU A 51 -52.48 20.64 -7.49
CA LEU A 51 -51.28 21.43 -7.79
C LEU A 51 -49.99 20.64 -7.57
N ARG A 52 -49.93 19.81 -6.52
CA ARG A 52 -48.78 18.92 -6.29
C ARG A 52 -48.62 17.91 -7.43
N GLN A 53 -49.70 17.25 -7.84
CA GLN A 53 -49.67 16.28 -8.94
C GLN A 53 -49.26 16.93 -10.27
N LEU A 54 -49.78 18.12 -10.58
CA LEU A 54 -49.37 18.88 -11.76
C LEU A 54 -47.89 19.28 -11.71
N ASN A 55 -47.38 19.63 -10.53
CA ASN A 55 -45.97 19.98 -10.36
C ASN A 55 -45.04 18.76 -10.51
N GLU A 56 -45.44 17.59 -10.02
CA GLU A 56 -44.73 16.31 -10.24
C GLU A 56 -44.72 15.94 -11.73
N ALA A 57 -45.86 15.98 -12.40
CA ALA A 57 -45.95 15.71 -13.85
C ALA A 57 -45.12 16.70 -14.69
N LYS A 58 -45.02 17.97 -14.25
CA LYS A 58 -44.15 18.96 -14.89
C LYS A 58 -42.66 18.66 -14.70
N ALA A 59 -42.27 18.14 -13.53
CA ALA A 59 -40.90 17.72 -13.28
C ALA A 59 -40.51 16.56 -14.22
N ASP A 60 -41.38 15.55 -14.33
CA ASP A 60 -41.17 14.41 -15.25
C ASP A 60 -41.02 14.85 -16.71
N ALA A 61 -41.82 15.84 -17.15
CA ALA A 61 -41.73 16.38 -18.50
C ALA A 61 -40.40 17.11 -18.76
N LEU A 62 -39.85 17.82 -17.78
CA LEU A 62 -38.55 18.49 -17.89
C LEU A 62 -37.40 17.47 -17.93
N GLU A 63 -37.46 16.43 -17.11
CA GLU A 63 -36.50 15.32 -17.16
C GLU A 63 -36.50 14.65 -18.54
N LEU A 64 -37.68 14.41 -19.11
CA LEU A 64 -37.82 13.83 -20.45
C LEU A 64 -37.21 14.72 -21.55
N VAL A 65 -37.39 16.04 -21.47
CA VAL A 65 -36.76 17.00 -22.40
C VAL A 65 -35.23 16.96 -22.28
N GLN A 66 -34.71 16.88 -21.06
CA GLN A 66 -33.28 16.78 -20.82
C GLN A 66 -32.70 15.46 -21.34
N VAL A 67 -33.38 14.34 -21.11
CA VAL A 67 -33.00 13.04 -21.65
C VAL A 67 -33.01 13.07 -23.18
N LYS A 68 -34.03 13.66 -23.80
CA LYS A 68 -34.10 13.81 -25.26
C LYS A 68 -32.92 14.62 -25.82
N HIS A 69 -32.56 15.72 -25.17
CA HIS A 69 -31.41 16.53 -25.59
C HIS A 69 -30.09 15.75 -25.46
N ASN A 70 -29.90 15.05 -24.35
CA ASN A 70 -28.73 14.19 -24.14
C ASN A 70 -28.64 13.08 -25.20
N MET A 71 -29.77 12.45 -25.56
CA MET A 71 -29.81 11.45 -26.62
C MET A 71 -29.40 12.02 -27.98
N HIS A 72 -29.81 13.24 -28.32
CA HIS A 72 -29.43 13.87 -29.58
C HIS A 72 -27.92 14.18 -29.64
N ASN A 73 -27.35 14.65 -28.53
CA ASN A 73 -25.90 14.87 -28.41
C ASN A 73 -25.11 13.56 -28.55
N LEU A 74 -25.57 12.48 -27.91
CA LEU A 74 -24.95 11.16 -28.03
C LEU A 74 -25.03 10.60 -29.45
N LEU A 75 -26.16 10.79 -30.14
CA LEU A 75 -26.32 10.35 -31.53
C LEU A 75 -25.34 11.10 -32.45
N SER A 76 -25.25 12.41 -32.31
CA SER A 76 -24.31 13.23 -33.09
C SER A 76 -22.85 12.84 -32.85
N LEU A 77 -22.48 12.53 -31.59
CA LEU A 77 -21.14 12.05 -31.26
C LEU A 77 -20.86 10.69 -31.93
N ALA A 78 -21.83 9.78 -31.92
CA ALA A 78 -21.69 8.46 -32.54
C ALA A 78 -21.50 8.57 -34.07
N GLU A 79 -22.27 9.45 -34.73
CA GLU A 79 -22.13 9.72 -36.16
C GLU A 79 -20.74 10.28 -36.50
N SER A 80 -20.22 11.19 -35.67
CA SER A 80 -18.86 11.74 -35.83
C SER A 80 -17.78 10.67 -35.72
N ILE A 81 -17.85 9.81 -34.68
CA ILE A 81 -16.89 8.71 -34.48
C ILE A 81 -16.94 7.74 -35.66
N GLN A 82 -18.13 7.40 -36.14
CA GLN A 82 -18.29 6.50 -37.29
C GLN A 82 -17.63 7.07 -38.56
N HIS A 83 -17.74 8.38 -38.77
CA HIS A 83 -17.10 9.05 -39.89
C HIS A 83 -15.57 9.03 -39.77
N GLU A 84 -15.02 9.33 -38.59
CA GLU A 84 -13.57 9.28 -38.36
C GLU A 84 -12.99 7.87 -38.54
N LEU A 85 -13.66 6.83 -38.03
CA LEU A 85 -13.24 5.45 -38.21
C LEU A 85 -13.21 5.06 -39.70
N SER A 86 -14.22 5.46 -40.46
CA SER A 86 -14.28 5.20 -41.90
C SER A 86 -13.15 5.91 -42.65
N ALA A 87 -12.83 7.14 -42.27
CA ALA A 87 -11.71 7.90 -42.84
C ALA A 87 -10.36 7.25 -42.52
N LEU A 88 -10.14 6.82 -41.28
CA LEU A 88 -8.94 6.11 -40.86
C LEU A 88 -8.77 4.77 -41.59
N GLN A 89 -9.85 3.99 -41.70
CA GLN A 89 -9.83 2.72 -42.43
C GLN A 89 -9.42 2.93 -43.89
N ARG A 90 -9.92 3.99 -44.54
CA ARG A 90 -9.51 4.34 -45.91
C ARG A 90 -8.03 4.69 -45.99
N ILE A 91 -7.51 5.50 -45.06
CA ILE A 91 -6.10 5.89 -45.02
C ILE A 91 -5.20 4.67 -44.82
N VAL A 92 -5.57 3.75 -43.93
CA VAL A 92 -4.82 2.50 -43.71
C VAL A 92 -4.80 1.65 -44.98
N ASN A 93 -5.94 1.49 -45.64
CA ASN A 93 -6.03 0.71 -46.89
C ASN A 93 -5.29 1.36 -48.07
N GLU A 94 -5.23 2.69 -48.14
CA GLU A 94 -4.55 3.41 -49.21
C GLU A 94 -3.02 3.51 -49.00
N LYS A 95 -2.55 3.61 -47.74
CA LYS A 95 -1.14 3.91 -47.45
C LYS A 95 -0.30 2.72 -47.00
N MET A 96 -0.91 1.60 -46.64
CA MET A 96 -0.18 0.42 -46.19
C MET A 96 0.05 -0.50 -47.39
N SER A 97 1.29 -0.53 -47.89
CA SER A 97 1.63 -1.46 -48.96
C SER A 97 1.71 -2.89 -48.42
N VAL A 98 1.57 -3.89 -49.30
CA VAL A 98 1.76 -5.30 -48.95
C VAL A 98 3.17 -5.55 -48.39
N ALA A 99 4.16 -4.74 -48.78
CA ALA A 99 5.51 -4.80 -48.23
C ALA A 99 5.54 -4.34 -46.76
N ASP A 100 4.84 -3.26 -46.40
CA ASP A 100 4.75 -2.79 -45.02
C ASP A 100 4.03 -3.81 -44.11
N VAL A 101 2.99 -4.47 -44.64
CA VAL A 101 2.29 -5.57 -43.93
C VAL A 101 3.23 -6.75 -43.69
N LYS A 102 4.05 -7.09 -44.69
CA LYS A 102 5.04 -8.18 -44.57
C LYS A 102 6.12 -7.85 -43.55
N ASP A 103 6.68 -6.64 -43.58
CA ASP A 103 7.71 -6.21 -42.63
C ASP A 103 7.15 -6.16 -41.19
N LEU A 104 5.89 -5.75 -41.01
CA LEU A 104 5.21 -5.81 -39.73
C LEU A 104 4.99 -7.26 -39.26
N LEU A 105 4.62 -8.17 -40.15
CA LEU A 105 4.45 -9.58 -39.81
C LEU A 105 5.79 -10.23 -39.41
N ASP A 106 6.86 -9.93 -40.15
CA ASP A 106 8.20 -10.43 -39.88
C ASP A 106 8.74 -9.89 -38.55
N SER A 107 8.52 -8.60 -38.26
CA SER A 107 8.89 -8.02 -36.96
C SER A 107 8.08 -8.62 -35.80
N GLN A 108 6.79 -8.91 -36.00
CA GLN A 108 5.95 -9.56 -34.99
C GLN A 108 6.38 -11.01 -34.73
N SER A 109 6.77 -11.74 -35.77
CA SER A 109 7.33 -13.09 -35.62
C SER A 109 8.63 -13.08 -34.80
N THR A 110 9.49 -12.08 -35.04
CA THR A 110 10.75 -11.89 -34.31
C THR A 110 10.50 -11.56 -32.84
N LEU A 111 9.54 -10.67 -32.55
CA LEU A 111 9.13 -10.34 -31.18
C LEU A 111 8.58 -11.57 -30.44
N ASN A 112 7.75 -12.38 -31.09
CA ASN A 112 7.22 -13.61 -30.50
C ASN A 112 8.35 -14.61 -30.21
N GLY A 113 9.32 -14.74 -31.11
CA GLY A 113 10.53 -15.54 -30.90
C GLY A 113 11.33 -15.08 -29.68
N LEU A 114 11.56 -13.77 -29.55
CA LEU A 114 12.27 -13.17 -28.42
C LEU A 114 11.53 -13.35 -27.10
N GLN A 115 10.20 -13.17 -27.10
CA GLN A 115 9.36 -13.41 -25.92
C GLN A 115 9.42 -14.87 -25.46
N ASN A 116 9.42 -15.83 -26.40
CA ASN A 116 9.55 -17.24 -26.08
C ASN A 116 10.93 -17.57 -25.51
N ALA A 117 12.01 -17.02 -26.08
CA ALA A 117 13.36 -17.16 -25.54
C ALA A 117 13.48 -16.56 -24.13
N MET A 118 12.88 -15.40 -23.88
CA MET A 118 12.82 -14.79 -22.54
C MET A 118 12.10 -15.69 -21.53
N LYS A 119 10.95 -16.27 -21.91
CA LYS A 119 10.23 -17.22 -21.04
C LYS A 119 11.07 -18.46 -20.72
N GLN A 120 11.78 -19.01 -21.70
CA GLN A 120 12.69 -20.14 -21.49
C GLN A 120 13.85 -19.77 -20.56
N LEU A 121 14.50 -18.62 -20.77
CA LEU A 121 15.56 -18.13 -19.89
C LEU A 121 15.07 -17.92 -18.46
N GLN A 122 13.87 -17.40 -18.27
CA GLN A 122 13.26 -17.25 -16.94
C GLN A 122 13.00 -18.62 -16.29
N ALA A 123 12.53 -19.61 -17.05
CA ALA A 123 12.31 -20.97 -16.55
C ALA A 123 13.63 -21.64 -16.12
N ILE A 124 14.67 -21.58 -16.96
CA ILE A 124 16.01 -22.10 -16.64
C ILE A 124 16.60 -21.40 -15.42
N THR A 125 16.49 -20.06 -15.37
CA THR A 125 16.98 -19.26 -14.24
C THR A 125 16.25 -19.64 -12.95
N ARG A 126 14.94 -19.90 -13.02
CA ARG A 126 14.16 -20.36 -11.86
C ARG A 126 14.59 -21.75 -11.41
N GLN A 127 14.84 -22.67 -12.34
CA GLN A 127 15.32 -24.00 -12.04
C GLN A 127 16.70 -23.97 -11.37
N LEU A 128 17.67 -23.25 -11.94
CA LEU A 128 19.00 -23.09 -11.34
C LEU A 128 18.95 -22.42 -9.96
N ARG A 129 18.08 -21.41 -9.77
CA ARG A 129 17.88 -20.78 -8.45
C ARG A 129 17.28 -21.74 -7.42
N SER A 130 16.49 -22.72 -7.84
CA SER A 130 15.93 -23.72 -6.92
C SER A 130 16.97 -24.72 -6.40
N GLU A 131 18.07 -24.89 -7.14
CA GLU A 131 19.18 -25.77 -6.78
C GLU A 131 20.29 -25.03 -6.02
N ILE A 132 20.41 -23.71 -6.21
CA ILE A 132 21.42 -22.88 -5.55
C ILE A 132 20.80 -22.19 -4.34
N TYR A 133 21.14 -22.65 -3.14
CA TYR A 133 20.78 -21.98 -1.90
C TYR A 133 21.89 -21.00 -1.50
N GLN A 134 21.65 -19.71 -1.71
CA GLN A 134 22.61 -18.66 -1.41
C GLN A 134 21.93 -17.40 -0.88
N ALA A 135 22.53 -16.80 0.15
CA ALA A 135 22.15 -15.49 0.66
C ALA A 135 23.38 -14.60 0.87
N ARG A 136 23.21 -13.29 0.64
CA ARG A 136 24.25 -12.27 0.80
C ARG A 136 23.71 -11.02 1.47
N TYR A 137 24.41 -10.59 2.50
CA TYR A 137 24.07 -9.45 3.33
C TYR A 137 25.21 -8.44 3.34
N ILE A 138 24.87 -7.15 3.46
CA ILE A 138 25.83 -6.05 3.52
C ILE A 138 25.65 -5.28 4.83
N TRP A 139 26.78 -4.96 5.46
CA TRP A 139 26.91 -3.99 6.53
C TRP A 139 27.54 -2.71 5.95
N LYS A 140 26.73 -1.67 5.74
CA LYS A 140 27.14 -0.47 4.98
C LYS A 140 27.89 0.56 5.82
N ASP A 141 27.34 0.92 6.98
CA ASP A 141 27.97 1.85 7.91
C ASP A 141 27.25 1.75 9.26
N GLY A 142 28.00 1.71 10.35
CA GLY A 142 27.47 1.66 11.71
C GLY A 142 28.40 0.92 12.67
N PRO A 143 28.35 1.24 13.97
CA PRO A 143 29.01 0.40 14.98
C PRO A 143 28.30 -0.97 15.07
N PRO A 144 28.96 -1.99 15.63
CA PRO A 144 28.27 -3.20 16.03
C PRO A 144 27.16 -2.88 17.07
N SER A 145 26.27 -3.85 17.28
CA SER A 145 25.22 -3.77 18.28
C SER A 145 25.79 -3.70 19.71
N ALA A 146 24.94 -3.41 20.69
CA ALA A 146 25.33 -3.49 22.12
C ALA A 146 25.87 -4.88 22.55
N LYS A 147 25.59 -5.94 21.78
CA LYS A 147 26.14 -7.30 21.99
C LYS A 147 27.47 -7.53 21.27
N GLN A 148 28.07 -6.49 20.66
CA GLN A 148 29.24 -6.61 19.81
C GLN A 148 29.00 -7.57 18.63
N THR A 149 27.81 -7.47 18.01
CA THR A 149 27.39 -8.27 16.84
C THR A 149 27.06 -7.37 15.66
N ILE A 150 27.30 -7.84 14.44
CA ILE A 150 27.08 -7.06 13.23
C ILE A 150 25.61 -7.09 12.84
N GLN A 151 24.95 -5.94 12.87
CA GLN A 151 23.60 -5.77 12.34
C GLN A 151 23.65 -5.52 10.84
N TRP A 152 23.10 -6.45 10.06
CA TRP A 152 23.11 -6.31 8.61
C TRP A 152 22.14 -5.20 8.17
N SER A 153 22.57 -4.41 7.18
CA SER A 153 21.82 -3.24 6.71
C SER A 153 21.06 -3.50 5.41
N SER A 154 21.39 -4.56 4.68
CA SER A 154 20.78 -4.86 3.38
C SER A 154 20.96 -6.33 3.01
N GLN A 155 19.93 -6.93 2.43
CA GLN A 155 20.00 -8.23 1.75
C GLN A 155 20.11 -7.98 0.25
N VAL A 156 21.22 -8.38 -0.36
CA VAL A 156 21.48 -8.18 -1.80
C VAL A 156 21.04 -9.39 -2.60
N VAL A 157 21.23 -10.59 -2.04
CA VAL A 157 20.85 -11.85 -2.65
C VAL A 157 20.20 -12.72 -1.59
N ASN A 158 19.09 -13.36 -1.94
CA ASN A 158 18.55 -14.49 -1.19
C ASN A 158 17.75 -15.32 -2.19
N THR A 159 18.30 -16.47 -2.58
CA THR A 159 17.69 -17.34 -3.59
C THR A 159 16.49 -18.11 -3.04
N ASN A 160 16.39 -18.26 -1.73
CA ASN A 160 15.30 -18.95 -1.06
C ASN A 160 15.04 -18.36 0.34
N ALA A 161 14.02 -17.49 0.41
CA ALA A 161 13.64 -16.80 1.63
C ALA A 161 13.09 -17.73 2.72
N ASP A 162 12.62 -18.94 2.38
CA ASP A 162 12.16 -19.92 3.36
C ASP A 162 13.33 -20.58 4.09
N ILE A 163 14.52 -20.59 3.50
CA ILE A 163 15.71 -21.23 4.07
C ILE A 163 16.58 -20.23 4.84
N PHE A 164 16.83 -19.07 4.25
CA PHE A 164 17.63 -18.00 4.86
C PHE A 164 16.69 -16.91 5.39
N LEU A 165 16.29 -17.07 6.64
CA LEU A 165 15.40 -16.14 7.33
C LEU A 165 16.24 -15.03 7.96
N TRP A 166 16.01 -13.80 7.52
CA TRP A 166 16.65 -12.60 8.05
C TRP A 166 15.68 -11.42 7.96
N GLN A 167 15.81 -10.49 8.91
CA GLN A 167 15.03 -9.26 8.98
C GLN A 167 15.95 -8.05 8.97
N PHE A 168 15.50 -6.95 8.39
CA PHE A 168 16.28 -5.72 8.33
C PHE A 168 16.78 -5.28 9.71
N GLY A 169 18.09 -5.01 9.83
CA GLY A 169 18.73 -4.60 11.07
C GLY A 169 19.01 -5.75 12.06
N SER A 170 18.65 -6.99 11.73
CA SER A 170 19.00 -8.15 12.54
C SER A 170 20.48 -8.52 12.35
N ASP A 171 21.10 -8.97 13.44
CA ASP A 171 22.42 -9.57 13.53
C ASP A 171 22.42 -11.09 13.30
N GLU A 172 21.24 -11.70 13.32
CA GLU A 172 21.02 -13.13 13.20
C GLU A 172 20.50 -13.50 11.81
N VAL A 173 21.17 -14.45 11.16
CA VAL A 173 20.63 -15.14 9.99
C VAL A 173 20.27 -16.57 10.41
N ARG A 174 18.99 -16.92 10.28
CA ARG A 174 18.51 -18.27 10.62
C ARG A 174 18.45 -19.13 9.36
N LEU A 175 19.13 -20.27 9.40
CA LEU A 175 19.18 -21.27 8.34
C LEU A 175 18.31 -22.46 8.72
N LEU A 176 17.22 -22.71 7.99
CA LEU A 176 16.29 -23.79 8.35
C LEU A 176 16.85 -25.19 8.08
N LEU A 177 17.58 -25.38 6.99
CA LEU A 177 18.06 -26.71 6.58
C LEU A 177 19.41 -27.07 7.23
N PRO A 178 19.58 -28.30 7.74
CA PRO A 178 20.88 -28.80 8.17
C PRO A 178 21.79 -29.08 6.97
N GLY A 179 23.10 -29.12 7.19
CA GLY A 179 24.07 -29.61 6.19
C GLY A 179 25.35 -28.78 6.13
N LEU A 180 26.10 -28.94 5.05
CA LEU A 180 27.34 -28.21 4.82
C LEU A 180 27.03 -26.85 4.17
N TYR A 181 27.60 -25.80 4.74
CA TYR A 181 27.50 -24.44 4.27
C TYR A 181 28.88 -23.85 4.08
N HIS A 182 29.03 -23.07 3.03
CA HIS A 182 30.17 -22.21 2.78
C HIS A 182 29.84 -20.81 3.27
N LEU A 183 30.58 -20.35 4.27
CA LEU A 183 30.50 -18.99 4.81
C LEU A 183 31.69 -18.19 4.29
N GLN A 184 31.39 -17.09 3.62
CA GLN A 184 32.38 -16.10 3.23
C GLN A 184 31.99 -14.76 3.79
N ALA A 185 32.90 -14.10 4.49
CA ALA A 185 32.68 -12.74 4.97
C ALA A 185 33.94 -11.91 4.78
N ALA A 186 33.78 -10.61 4.60
CA ALA A 186 34.91 -9.70 4.64
C ALA A 186 34.54 -8.37 5.30
N PHE A 187 35.50 -7.77 6.00
CA PHE A 187 35.32 -6.57 6.79
C PHE A 187 36.41 -5.54 6.46
N PHE A 188 35.98 -4.36 6.06
CA PHE A 188 36.81 -3.25 5.58
C PHE A 188 36.92 -2.21 6.69
N THR A 189 38.05 -2.23 7.38
CA THR A 189 38.34 -1.41 8.56
C THR A 189 39.82 -1.06 8.62
N ASN A 190 40.16 0.09 9.21
CA ASN A 190 41.53 0.50 9.49
C ASN A 190 42.13 -0.21 10.71
N TYR A 191 41.28 -0.88 11.48
CA TYR A 191 41.66 -1.50 12.74
C TYR A 191 41.94 -3.00 12.59
N SER A 192 42.34 -3.62 13.70
CA SER A 192 42.62 -5.06 13.82
C SER A 192 41.59 -5.72 14.75
N PRO A 193 40.31 -5.83 14.34
CA PRO A 193 39.28 -6.46 15.16
C PRO A 193 39.53 -7.96 15.34
N ALA A 194 39.03 -8.50 16.44
CA ALA A 194 38.72 -9.91 16.58
C ALA A 194 37.30 -10.17 16.03
N ILE A 195 37.20 -11.05 15.04
CA ILE A 195 35.93 -11.41 14.40
C ILE A 195 35.61 -12.86 14.77
N GLN A 196 34.41 -13.10 15.28
CA GLN A 196 33.94 -14.44 15.63
C GLN A 196 32.72 -14.82 14.83
N VAL A 197 32.70 -16.05 14.33
CA VAL A 197 31.50 -16.67 13.78
C VAL A 197 30.85 -17.45 14.90
N LEU A 198 29.61 -17.08 15.25
CA LEU A 198 28.81 -17.76 16.26
C LEU A 198 27.75 -18.61 15.55
N VAL A 199 27.61 -19.87 15.97
CA VAL A 199 26.54 -20.77 15.54
C VAL A 199 25.71 -21.12 16.77
N ASN A 200 24.43 -20.77 16.77
CA ASN A 200 23.52 -20.94 17.91
C ASN A 200 24.02 -20.31 19.22
N GLY A 201 24.76 -19.20 19.11
CA GLY A 201 25.35 -18.50 20.26
C GLY A 201 26.72 -19.04 20.71
N GLU A 202 27.21 -20.13 20.13
CA GLU A 202 28.52 -20.71 20.47
C GLU A 202 29.58 -20.34 19.41
N PRO A 203 30.84 -20.04 19.80
CA PRO A 203 31.90 -19.73 18.85
C PRO A 203 32.29 -20.94 17.99
N ALA A 204 32.12 -20.82 16.68
CA ALA A 204 32.55 -21.82 15.69
C ALA A 204 33.91 -21.48 15.07
N ALA A 205 34.24 -20.20 14.96
CA ALA A 205 35.54 -19.74 14.44
C ALA A 205 35.90 -18.36 14.99
N LEU A 206 37.20 -18.09 15.08
CA LEU A 206 37.77 -16.81 15.52
C LEU A 206 38.89 -16.40 14.57
N LEU A 207 38.79 -15.19 14.03
CA LEU A 207 39.84 -14.54 13.24
C LEU A 207 40.41 -13.38 14.07
N ARG A 208 41.73 -13.34 14.24
CA ARG A 208 42.47 -12.21 14.83
C ARG A 208 43.51 -11.71 13.85
N SER A 209 43.62 -10.38 13.75
CA SER A 209 44.64 -9.72 12.92
C SER A 209 45.98 -9.72 13.68
N SER A 210 47.04 -10.26 13.08
CA SER A 210 48.36 -10.45 13.69
C SER A 210 49.21 -9.17 13.71
N THR A 211 48.69 -8.07 14.25
CA THR A 211 49.41 -6.78 14.27
C THR A 211 50.34 -6.58 15.46
N ASP A 212 50.37 -7.50 16.44
CA ASP A 212 51.29 -7.37 17.56
C ASP A 212 52.72 -7.71 17.15
N THR A 213 53.48 -6.65 16.92
CA THR A 213 54.90 -6.67 16.52
C THR A 213 55.82 -6.92 17.74
N LYS A 214 55.37 -7.73 18.71
CA LYS A 214 56.14 -8.09 19.91
C LYS A 214 55.75 -9.48 20.42
N GLU A 215 56.05 -10.51 19.64
CA GLU A 215 56.44 -11.84 20.13
C GLU A 215 56.74 -12.73 18.93
N ALA A 216 57.88 -12.45 18.29
CA ALA A 216 58.53 -13.40 17.40
C ALA A 216 59.21 -14.48 18.26
N THR A 217 58.42 -15.39 18.81
CA THR A 217 58.91 -16.68 19.31
C THR A 217 58.04 -17.80 18.76
N CYS A 218 58.49 -18.30 17.61
CA CYS A 218 58.38 -19.67 17.15
C CYS A 218 56.99 -20.35 17.24
N SER A 219 56.20 -20.21 16.19
CA SER A 219 55.31 -21.29 15.73
C SER A 219 55.48 -21.46 14.21
N PRO A 220 56.08 -22.57 13.73
CA PRO A 220 56.50 -22.73 12.34
C PRO A 220 55.41 -23.31 11.40
N SER A 221 54.12 -23.17 11.73
CA SER A 221 53.07 -23.96 11.04
C SER A 221 52.22 -23.22 10.00
N SER A 222 52.35 -21.91 9.79
CA SER A 222 51.58 -21.21 8.74
C SER A 222 52.47 -20.80 7.57
N ILE A 223 52.43 -21.58 6.48
CA ILE A 223 53.21 -21.40 5.23
C ILE A 223 52.73 -20.20 4.38
N HIS A 224 51.72 -19.43 4.83
CA HIS A 224 51.18 -18.32 4.05
C HIS A 224 51.84 -16.98 4.44
N PRO A 225 52.34 -16.19 3.46
CA PRO A 225 52.85 -14.85 3.73
C PRO A 225 51.72 -14.00 4.33
N ALA A 226 51.97 -13.41 5.50
CA ALA A 226 51.01 -12.54 6.18
C ALA A 226 50.74 -11.31 5.31
N ILE A 227 49.58 -11.26 4.66
CA ILE A 227 49.16 -10.11 3.86
C ILE A 227 48.92 -8.93 4.81
N ARG A 228 49.76 -7.89 4.69
CA ARG A 228 49.63 -6.67 5.47
C ARG A 228 48.67 -5.69 4.78
N ARG A 229 47.63 -5.26 5.48
CA ARG A 229 46.78 -4.15 5.02
C ARG A 229 47.58 -2.85 5.08
N LEU A 230 47.61 -2.11 3.97
CA LEU A 230 48.23 -0.80 3.87
C LEU A 230 47.16 0.27 3.80
N HIS A 231 47.47 1.46 4.30
CA HIS A 231 46.61 2.61 4.16
C HIS A 231 46.54 3.05 2.69
N HIS A 232 45.34 3.38 2.23
CA HIS A 232 45.09 3.88 0.88
C HIS A 232 44.32 5.20 0.97
N SER A 233 44.64 6.17 0.10
CA SER A 233 44.03 7.51 0.12
C SER A 233 42.51 7.50 -0.10
N ALA A 234 41.99 6.49 -0.78
CA ALA A 234 40.55 6.26 -0.98
C ALA A 234 39.86 5.52 0.20
N GLY A 235 40.54 5.29 1.32
CA GLY A 235 40.01 4.59 2.49
C GLY A 235 40.31 3.09 2.53
N ASN A 236 39.41 2.31 3.14
CA ASN A 236 39.60 0.88 3.39
C ASN A 236 39.36 0.04 2.11
N VAL A 237 40.37 -0.04 1.24
CA VAL A 237 40.28 -0.80 -0.02
C VAL A 237 40.50 -2.31 0.14
N ALA A 238 41.15 -2.72 1.22
CA ALA A 238 41.42 -4.12 1.55
C ALA A 238 40.83 -4.46 2.93
N GLY A 239 40.16 -5.59 3.01
CA GLY A 239 39.49 -6.07 4.23
C GLY A 239 40.10 -7.33 4.83
N LEU A 240 39.67 -7.65 6.04
CA LEU A 240 39.87 -8.95 6.69
C LEU A 240 38.83 -9.93 6.15
N ALA A 241 39.26 -11.05 5.59
CA ALA A 241 38.37 -12.06 5.03
C ALA A 241 38.30 -13.32 5.91
N ILE A 242 37.11 -13.91 5.98
CA ILE A 242 36.81 -15.21 6.57
C ILE A 242 36.25 -16.08 5.45
N ASP A 243 36.83 -17.27 5.29
CA ASP A 243 36.41 -18.26 4.31
C ASP A 243 36.38 -19.63 4.99
N LEU A 244 35.17 -20.13 5.30
CA LEU A 244 34.97 -21.29 6.17
C LEU A 244 33.88 -22.22 5.64
N PHE A 245 34.02 -23.51 5.94
CA PHE A 245 32.96 -24.49 5.76
C PHE A 245 32.38 -24.87 7.12
N LEU A 246 31.06 -24.76 7.26
CA LEU A 246 30.32 -25.02 8.48
C LEU A 246 29.39 -26.22 8.28
N ALA A 247 29.47 -27.19 9.18
CA ALA A 247 28.46 -28.23 9.31
C ALA A 247 27.37 -27.73 10.28
N LEU A 248 26.24 -27.30 9.73
CA LEU A 248 25.18 -26.66 10.51
C LEU A 248 24.05 -27.65 10.84
N PRO A 249 23.52 -27.63 12.08
CA PRO A 249 22.32 -28.35 12.43
C PRO A 249 21.08 -27.70 11.81
N ALA A 250 19.92 -28.36 11.92
CA ALA A 250 18.67 -27.78 11.45
C ALA A 250 18.32 -26.54 12.28
N ARG A 251 17.77 -25.51 11.63
CA ARG A 251 17.39 -24.24 12.26
C ARG A 251 18.56 -23.50 12.93
N ALA A 252 19.77 -23.64 12.40
CA ALA A 252 20.95 -22.97 12.93
C ALA A 252 20.82 -21.43 12.84
N LEU A 253 21.29 -20.74 13.87
CA LEU A 253 21.45 -19.28 13.90
C LEU A 253 22.91 -18.96 13.66
N VAL A 254 23.20 -18.15 12.65
CA VAL A 254 24.56 -17.65 12.37
C VAL A 254 24.61 -16.17 12.68
N VAL A 255 25.59 -15.80 13.50
CA VAL A 255 25.88 -14.41 13.91
C VAL A 255 27.36 -14.14 13.72
N ILE A 256 27.71 -12.91 13.34
CA ILE A 256 29.09 -12.45 13.35
C ILE A 256 29.28 -11.46 14.50
N SER A 257 30.20 -11.78 15.40
CA SER A 257 30.67 -10.85 16.43
C SER A 257 31.90 -10.09 15.96
N TYR A 258 31.96 -8.81 16.34
CA TYR A 258 32.97 -7.84 16.00
C TYR A 258 33.22 -6.98 17.23
N ASP A 259 34.45 -6.91 17.71
CA ASP A 259 34.81 -6.43 19.05
C ASP A 259 35.17 -4.93 19.16
N LEU A 260 35.10 -4.18 18.06
CA LEU A 260 35.42 -2.76 18.03
C LEU A 260 34.17 -1.91 17.81
N ASP A 261 34.02 -0.80 18.54
CA ASP A 261 32.94 0.18 18.36
C ASP A 261 33.19 1.19 17.22
N GLU A 262 34.06 0.82 16.28
CA GLU A 262 34.50 1.67 15.18
C GLU A 262 33.74 1.39 13.90
N LYS A 263 33.56 2.42 13.06
CA LYS A 263 32.89 2.28 11.76
C LYS A 263 33.65 1.31 10.87
N ALA A 264 32.94 0.30 10.40
CA ALA A 264 33.43 -0.64 9.40
C ALA A 264 32.34 -0.95 8.38
N GLN A 265 32.77 -1.55 7.28
CA GLN A 265 31.88 -2.07 6.26
C GLN A 265 32.15 -3.54 6.07
N GLY A 266 31.18 -4.30 5.62
CA GLY A 266 31.42 -5.70 5.33
C GLY A 266 30.30 -6.38 4.59
N PHE A 267 30.55 -7.63 4.26
CA PHE A 267 29.52 -8.50 3.72
C PHE A 267 29.60 -9.88 4.37
N LEU A 268 28.48 -10.59 4.32
CA LEU A 268 28.35 -11.99 4.63
C LEU A 268 27.69 -12.69 3.44
N ASN A 269 28.26 -13.81 3.02
CA ASN A 269 27.75 -14.70 2.00
C ASN A 269 27.63 -16.10 2.62
N LEU A 270 26.44 -16.68 2.51
CA LEU A 270 26.13 -18.03 2.96
C LEU A 270 25.64 -18.82 1.76
N ARG A 271 26.28 -19.96 1.49
CA ARG A 271 25.90 -20.85 0.40
C ARG A 271 25.79 -22.28 0.92
N LYS A 272 24.68 -22.96 0.66
CA LYS A 272 24.59 -24.41 0.90
C LYS A 272 25.39 -25.14 -0.18
N LEU A 273 26.14 -26.15 0.21
CA LEU A 273 26.85 -27.05 -0.68
C LEU A 273 26.00 -28.24 -1.11
#